data_AF-A0A5K1FJC9-F1
#
_entry.id   AF-A0A5K1FJC9-F1
#
_cell.length_a   1.000
_cell.length_b   1.000
_cell.length_c   1.000
_cell.angle_alpha   90.00
_cell.angle_beta   90.00
_cell.angle_gamma   90.00
#
_symmetry.space_group_name_H-M   'P 1'
#
loop_
_entity.id
_entity.type
_entity.pdbx_description
1 polymer ?
#
loop_
_entity_poly.entity_id
_entity_poly.type
_entity_poly.pdbx_seq_one_letter_code
_entity_poly.pdbx_strand_id
1 'polypeptide(L)' 'SHGFAFVVVPSTNFSDAARGRYLDLFNESDNRNPTNRIFAVEFDTAQQAILMDTDASHVAIDVNRVISNASAPAAYYI' A
#
# COMPACT_ATOMS: atom_id res chain seq x y z
N SER A 1 0.63 -6.77 -9.13
CA SER A 1 0.60 -6.72 -7.67
C SER A 1 1.95 -7.23 -7.20
N HIS A 2 2.58 -6.53 -6.29
CA HIS A 2 3.92 -6.81 -5.80
C HIS A 2 3.90 -7.36 -4.37
N GLY A 3 2.75 -7.81 -3.88
CA GLY A 3 2.61 -8.23 -2.49
C GLY A 3 1.18 -8.54 -2.10
N PHE A 4 0.91 -8.42 -0.81
CA PHE A 4 -0.45 -8.45 -0.26
C PHE A 4 -0.58 -7.46 0.89
N ALA A 5 -1.81 -7.13 1.28
CA ALA A 5 -2.07 -6.22 2.39
C ALA A 5 -3.14 -6.77 3.34
N PHE A 6 -2.96 -6.51 4.63
CA PHE A 6 -4.05 -6.56 5.61
C PHE A 6 -4.72 -5.19 5.64
N VAL A 7 -6.06 -5.13 5.58
CA VAL A 7 -6.77 -3.86 5.35
C VAL A 7 -7.96 -3.69 6.28
N VAL A 8 -8.11 -2.49 6.81
CA VAL A 8 -9.29 -2.00 7.53
C VAL A 8 -9.96 -0.92 6.67
N VAL A 9 -11.19 -1.19 6.25
CA VAL A 9 -11.96 -0.35 5.32
C VAL A 9 -13.44 -0.28 5.70
N PRO A 10 -14.16 0.79 5.31
CA PRO A 10 -15.60 0.90 5.52
C PRO A 10 -16.43 0.02 4.56
N SER A 11 -15.84 -0.46 3.46
CA SER A 11 -16.51 -1.26 2.43
C SER A 11 -15.49 -2.17 1.74
N THR A 12 -15.93 -3.35 1.30
CA THR A 12 -15.12 -4.28 0.50
C THR A 12 -15.26 -4.05 -1.00
N ASN A 13 -15.87 -2.94 -1.43
CA ASN A 13 -15.94 -2.58 -2.84
C ASN A 13 -14.68 -1.83 -3.27
N PHE A 14 -13.86 -2.50 -4.08
CA PHE A 14 -12.64 -1.96 -4.69
C PHE A 14 -12.74 -1.90 -6.22
N SER A 15 -13.95 -1.78 -6.78
CA SER A 15 -14.17 -1.74 -8.24
C SER A 15 -13.37 -0.66 -8.96
N ASP A 16 -13.09 0.43 -8.26
CA ASP A 16 -12.44 1.62 -8.81
C ASP A 16 -10.93 1.61 -8.54
N ALA A 17 -10.40 0.61 -7.84
CA ALA A 17 -8.98 0.51 -7.54
C ALA A 17 -8.17 0.16 -8.79
N ALA A 18 -7.03 0.83 -8.94
CA ALA A 18 -6.09 0.59 -10.02
C ALA A 18 -5.23 -0.62 -9.71
N ARG A 19 -5.04 -1.48 -10.71
CA ARG A 19 -4.25 -2.69 -10.55
C ARG A 19 -2.75 -2.41 -10.44
N GLY A 20 -2.06 -3.24 -9.68
CA GLY A 20 -0.59 -3.30 -9.68
C GLY A 20 0.04 -2.42 -8.62
N ARG A 21 0.44 -1.20 -8.97
CA ARG A 21 1.25 -0.31 -8.11
C ARG A 21 0.44 0.40 -7.01
N TYR A 22 -0.87 0.18 -6.95
CA TYR A 22 -1.76 0.80 -5.96
C TYR A 22 -2.33 -0.23 -4.98
N LEU A 23 -1.65 -1.36 -4.81
CA LEU A 23 -2.05 -2.50 -3.96
C LEU A 23 -3.45 -3.06 -4.26
N ASP A 24 -4.03 -2.68 -5.40
CA ASP A 24 -5.43 -2.93 -5.72
C ASP A 24 -6.39 -2.33 -4.66
N LEU A 25 -5.98 -1.27 -3.97
CA LEU A 25 -6.74 -0.53 -2.94
C LEU A 25 -7.02 0.93 -3.29
N PHE A 26 -6.16 1.54 -4.11
CA PHE A 26 -6.25 2.95 -4.51
C PHE A 26 -6.23 3.08 -6.04
N ASN A 27 -6.52 4.28 -6.54
CA ASN A 27 -6.27 4.69 -7.92
C ASN A 27 -5.59 6.06 -7.95
N GLU A 28 -5.22 6.53 -9.15
CA GLU A 28 -4.53 7.81 -9.31
C GLU A 28 -5.33 9.01 -8.75
N SER A 29 -6.67 8.95 -8.82
CA SER A 29 -7.57 10.03 -8.41
C SER A 29 -7.91 10.04 -6.92
N ASP A 30 -7.87 8.90 -6.25
CA ASP A 30 -8.21 8.78 -4.82
C ASP A 30 -7.00 8.57 -3.92
N ASN A 31 -5.81 8.39 -4.48
CA ASN A 31 -4.57 8.31 -3.72
C ASN A 31 -4.37 9.63 -2.94
N ARG A 32 -4.33 9.55 -1.60
CA ARG A 32 -4.31 10.66 -0.63
C ARG A 32 -5.65 11.29 -0.30
N ASN A 33 -6.76 10.69 -0.73
CA ASN A 33 -8.08 11.18 -0.36
C ASN A 33 -8.44 10.77 1.08
N PRO A 34 -8.57 11.71 2.04
CA PRO A 34 -8.88 11.39 3.43
C PRO A 34 -10.27 10.75 3.61
N THR A 35 -11.15 10.84 2.60
CA THR A 35 -12.47 10.19 2.66
C THR A 35 -12.43 8.70 2.36
N ASN A 36 -11.32 8.16 1.85
CA ASN A 36 -11.17 6.72 1.58
C ASN A 36 -11.33 5.90 2.86
N ARG A 37 -10.82 6.42 3.99
CA ARG A 37 -10.80 5.75 5.30
C ARG A 37 -10.20 4.34 5.21
N ILE A 38 -9.12 4.23 4.44
CA ILE A 38 -8.36 2.99 4.24
C ILE A 38 -7.14 3.03 5.13
N PHE A 39 -7.00 1.99 5.95
CA PHE A 39 -5.78 1.67 6.65
C PHE A 39 -5.28 0.32 6.13
N ALA A 40 -4.03 0.24 5.70
CA ALA A 40 -3.41 -0.99 5.25
C ALA A 40 -2.05 -1.24 5.92
N VAL A 41 -1.77 -2.51 6.18
CA VAL A 41 -0.43 -3.03 6.44
C VAL A 41 -0.02 -3.81 5.20
N GLU A 42 0.92 -3.28 4.44
CA GLU A 42 1.40 -3.89 3.20
C GLU A 42 2.63 -4.76 3.44
N PHE A 43 2.75 -5.81 2.63
CA PHE A 43 3.91 -6.68 2.51
C PHE A 43 4.36 -6.63 1.04
N ASP A 44 5.19 -5.64 0.71
CA ASP A 44 5.66 -5.42 -0.66
C ASP A 44 6.95 -6.19 -0.93
N THR A 45 7.07 -6.74 -2.14
CA THR A 45 8.18 -7.54 -2.65
C THR A 45 8.84 -6.91 -3.88
N ALA A 46 8.44 -5.70 -4.29
CA ALA A 46 9.11 -4.97 -5.36
C ALA A 46 9.27 -3.48 -5.04
N GLN A 47 10.46 -2.95 -5.32
CA GLN A 47 10.71 -1.51 -5.23
C GLN A 47 10.04 -0.75 -6.37
N GLN A 48 9.23 0.25 -6.03
CA GLN A 48 8.70 1.23 -6.96
C GLN A 48 9.24 2.63 -6.65
N ALA A 49 10.29 3.04 -7.37
CA ALA A 49 10.95 4.35 -7.16
C ALA A 49 9.98 5.55 -7.30
N ILE A 50 8.94 5.43 -8.14
CA ILE A 50 7.91 6.47 -8.34
C ILE A 50 7.02 6.64 -7.09
N LEU A 51 6.94 5.62 -6.23
CA LEU A 51 6.16 5.61 -4.98
C LEU A 51 7.01 5.88 -3.75
N MET A 52 8.29 6.23 -3.93
CA MET A 52 9.25 6.49 -2.85
C MET A 52 9.57 5.25 -2.00
N ASP A 53 9.42 4.05 -2.56
CA ASP A 53 9.90 2.83 -1.92
C ASP A 53 11.42 2.90 -1.77
N THR A 54 11.86 2.75 -0.53
CA THR A 54 13.27 2.87 -0.17
C THR A 54 14.03 1.56 -0.41
N ASP A 55 13.33 0.41 -0.40
CA ASP A 55 13.92 -0.93 -0.45
C ASP A 55 13.20 -1.86 -1.44
N ALA A 56 13.81 -3.01 -1.75
CA ALA A 56 13.25 -4.02 -2.66
C ALA A 56 12.07 -4.82 -2.07
N SER A 57 12.05 -5.01 -0.75
CA SER A 57 10.96 -5.64 -0.03
C SER A 57 10.85 -5.06 1.37
N HIS A 58 9.64 -4.73 1.79
CA HIS A 58 9.37 -4.05 3.05
C HIS A 58 7.99 -4.39 3.59
N VAL A 59 7.79 -4.08 4.88
CA VAL A 59 6.47 -4.00 5.51
C VAL A 59 6.18 -2.53 5.79
N ALA A 60 4.98 -2.08 5.48
CA ALA A 60 4.62 -0.66 5.61
C ALA A 60 3.21 -0.43 6.12
N ILE A 61 3.00 0.79 6.62
CA ILE A 61 1.72 1.31 7.06
C ILE A 61 1.26 2.38 6.08
N ASP A 62 0.09 2.16 5.50
CA ASP A 62 -0.52 3.03 4.51
C ASP A 62 -1.83 3.63 5.05
N VAL A 63 -1.93 4.96 5.02
CA VAL A 63 -3.13 5.68 5.44
C VAL A 63 -3.65 6.53 4.30
N ASN A 64 -4.73 6.05 3.67
CA ASN A 64 -5.43 6.69 2.54
C ASN A 64 -4.56 6.92 1.28
N ARG A 65 -3.36 6.35 1.20
CA ARG A 65 -2.46 6.48 0.05
C ARG A 65 -1.47 5.31 0.02
N VAL A 66 -0.96 5.00 -1.17
CA VAL A 66 0.05 3.95 -1.39
C VAL A 66 1.47 4.37 -0.99
N ILE A 67 1.72 5.66 -0.76
CA ILE A 67 3.02 6.09 -0.23
C ILE A 67 2.97 5.95 1.27
N SER A 68 3.72 5.00 1.81
CA SER A 68 3.64 4.61 3.21
C SER A 68 3.89 5.79 4.16
N ASN A 69 3.18 5.77 5.29
CA ASN A 69 3.44 6.65 6.42
C ASN A 69 4.70 6.23 7.18
N ALA A 70 4.97 4.92 7.23
CA ALA A 70 6.17 4.32 7.78
C ALA A 70 6.41 2.98 7.09
N SER A 71 7.68 2.64 6.85
CA SER A 71 8.09 1.37 6.27
C SER A 71 9.33 0.84 7.00
N ALA A 72 9.55 -0.46 6.93
CA ALA A 72 10.77 -1.12 7.36
C ALA A 72 11.14 -2.24 6.37
N PRO A 73 12.43 -2.39 6.00
CA PRO A 73 12.86 -3.47 5.14
C PRO A 73 12.50 -4.83 5.72
N ALA A 74 12.19 -5.78 4.84
CA ALA A 74 11.98 -7.17 5.24
C ALA A 74 13.26 -7.71 5.89
N ALA A 75 13.11 -8.31 7.07
CA ALA A 75 14.22 -8.85 7.84
C ALA A 75 13.83 -10.18 8.48
N TYR A 76 14.81 -11.05 8.62
CA TYR A 76 14.70 -12.30 9.36
C TYR A 76 15.56 -12.20 10.63
N TYR A 77 14.95 -12.47 11.78
CA TYR A 77 15.60 -12.44 13.08
C TYR A 77 15.69 -13.88 13.61
N ILE A 78 16.88 -14.27 14.06
CA ILE A 78 17.20 -15.58 14.65
C ILE A 78 17.22 -15.46 16.17
#